data_AF-A0A2D4F902-F1
#
_entry.id   AF-A0A2D4F902-F1
#
_cell.length_a   1.000
_cell.length_b   1.000
_cell.length_c   1.000
_cell.angle_alpha   90.00
_cell.angle_beta   90.00
_cell.angle_gamma   90.00
#
_symmetry.space_group_name_H-M   'P 1'
#
loop_
_entity.id
_entity.type
_entity.pdbx_description
1 polymer ?
#
loop_
_entity_poly.entity_id
_entity_poly.type
_entity_poly.pdbx_seq_one_letter_code
_entity_poly.pdbx_strand_id
1 'polypeptide(L)'
;GPAEGPPGSHLDEATLEEFCRIDRPLCHQEDEQLSFEAVRNIHNQMDDDANGNVDVEESDEFLREDLNYHDPTIKHSTFHGEDKLISVEDLWKSWKASEVYNWTVEEVVQWLITYVELPQYEETFRKLQLTGHAMPRLAITNATMTGALLKMTDRSHRQKLQLKALDTVLFGPPLLTRHNHLKDFMLVVSIVIGVGGCWFAYIQNRYSKEHMKKMMKDLEGLHRAEQSLHDLQERLQK
;
A
#
# COMPACT_ATOMS: atom_id res chain seq x y z
N GLY A 1 -15.51 55.41 9.05
CA GLY A 1 -14.40 54.46 8.83
C GLY A 1 -15.00 53.10 8.62
N PRO A 2 -14.60 52.34 7.61
CA PRO A 2 -15.10 50.98 7.42
C PRO A 2 -14.57 50.11 8.58
N ALA A 3 -15.46 49.30 9.14
CA ALA A 3 -15.16 48.40 10.23
C ALA A 3 -14.29 47.22 9.73
N GLU A 4 -13.15 47.00 10.40
CA GLU A 4 -12.36 45.77 10.26
C GLU A 4 -13.17 44.59 10.82
N GLY A 5 -13.50 43.64 9.94
CA GLY A 5 -14.00 42.32 10.33
C GLY A 5 -12.86 41.40 10.80
N PRO A 6 -13.17 40.31 11.52
CA PRO A 6 -12.17 39.44 12.12
C PRO A 6 -11.42 38.62 11.07
N PRO A 7 -10.14 38.25 11.30
CA PRO A 7 -9.34 37.46 10.36
C PRO A 7 -9.73 35.98 10.47
N GLY A 8 -10.70 35.55 9.65
CA GLY A 8 -11.04 34.15 9.45
C GLY A 8 -10.92 33.82 7.97
N SER A 9 -9.96 32.95 7.62
CA SER A 9 -9.88 32.12 6.41
C SER A 9 -10.77 32.55 5.24
N HIS A 10 -10.46 33.68 4.61
CA HIS A 10 -11.05 34.02 3.34
C HIS A 10 -10.17 33.36 2.29
N LEU A 11 -10.64 32.28 1.66
CA LEU A 11 -10.00 31.80 0.44
C LEU A 11 -9.89 32.99 -0.53
N ASP A 12 -8.75 33.11 -1.20
CA ASP A 12 -8.57 34.13 -2.21
C ASP A 12 -9.69 33.99 -3.25
N GLU A 13 -10.38 35.10 -3.57
CA GLU A 13 -11.55 35.09 -4.45
C GLU A 13 -11.25 34.45 -5.81
N ALA A 14 -10.02 34.63 -6.31
CA ALA A 14 -9.52 33.97 -7.52
C ALA A 14 -9.44 32.45 -7.42
N THR A 15 -9.03 31.90 -6.25
CA THR A 15 -8.98 30.44 -6.01
C THR A 15 -10.37 29.84 -6.02
N LEU A 16 -11.34 30.55 -5.44
CA LEU A 16 -12.73 30.12 -5.39
C LEU A 16 -13.37 30.16 -6.79
N GLU A 17 -13.11 31.20 -7.56
CA GLU A 17 -13.56 31.30 -8.95
C GLU A 17 -12.98 30.19 -9.84
N GLU A 18 -11.68 29.91 -9.69
CA GLU A 18 -11.03 28.80 -10.38
C GLU A 18 -11.61 27.45 -9.97
N PHE A 19 -11.82 27.22 -8.67
CA PHE A 19 -12.44 25.99 -8.19
C PHE A 19 -13.86 25.83 -8.72
N CYS A 20 -14.67 26.89 -8.75
CA CYS A 20 -16.01 26.85 -9.34
C CYS A 20 -16.01 26.63 -10.86
N ARG A 21 -14.93 26.99 -11.57
CA ARG A 21 -14.74 26.64 -12.98
C ARG A 21 -14.46 25.15 -13.15
N ILE A 22 -13.63 24.58 -12.28
CA ILE A 22 -13.20 23.17 -12.33
C ILE A 22 -14.29 22.21 -11.84
N ASP A 23 -14.90 22.50 -10.69
CA ASP A 23 -15.84 21.62 -10.00
C ASP A 23 -17.05 22.39 -9.45
N ARG A 24 -17.85 22.91 -10.37
CA ARG A 24 -19.05 23.70 -10.08
C ARG A 24 -19.99 23.10 -9.01
N PRO A 25 -20.24 21.78 -8.95
CA PRO A 25 -21.11 21.19 -7.94
C PRO A 25 -20.54 21.27 -6.51
N LEU A 26 -19.22 21.14 -6.36
CA LEU A 26 -18.57 21.05 -5.05
C LEU A 26 -18.01 22.39 -4.58
N CYS A 27 -17.91 23.39 -5.46
CA CYS A 27 -17.28 24.66 -5.12
C CYS A 27 -18.00 25.49 -4.05
N HIS A 28 -19.20 25.11 -3.64
CA HIS A 28 -19.94 25.74 -2.53
C HIS A 28 -19.75 25.01 -1.19
N GLN A 29 -19.05 23.88 -1.15
CA GLN A 29 -18.77 23.15 0.07
C GLN A 29 -17.44 23.61 0.67
N GLU A 30 -17.46 24.12 1.90
CA GLU A 30 -16.26 24.63 2.57
C GLU A 30 -15.16 23.58 2.71
N ASP A 31 -15.52 22.32 3.06
CA ASP A 31 -14.54 21.24 3.17
C ASP A 31 -13.83 20.94 1.84
N GLU A 32 -14.58 20.99 0.73
CA GLU A 32 -14.03 20.77 -0.62
C GLU A 32 -13.17 21.94 -1.07
N GLN A 33 -13.54 23.18 -0.73
CA GLN A 33 -12.72 24.35 -1.00
C GLN A 33 -11.37 24.26 -0.28
N LEU A 34 -11.37 23.88 1.00
CA LEU A 34 -10.15 23.70 1.79
C LEU A 34 -9.28 22.55 1.24
N SER A 35 -9.92 21.49 0.74
CA SER A 35 -9.20 20.37 0.11
C SER A 35 -8.64 20.74 -1.26
N PHE A 36 -9.36 21.53 -2.06
CA PHE A 36 -8.87 22.06 -3.33
C PHE A 36 -7.69 23.00 -3.13
N GLU A 37 -7.78 23.91 -2.14
CA GLU A 37 -6.68 24.78 -1.75
C GLU A 37 -5.44 23.97 -1.35
N ALA A 38 -5.64 22.88 -0.60
CA ALA A 38 -4.55 21.99 -0.25
C ALA A 38 -3.93 21.28 -1.47
N VAL A 39 -4.74 20.81 -2.42
CA VAL A 39 -4.25 20.24 -3.69
C VAL A 39 -3.47 21.28 -4.49
N ARG A 40 -3.96 22.51 -4.58
CA ARG A 40 -3.24 23.61 -5.24
C ARG A 40 -1.91 23.91 -4.54
N ASN A 41 -1.87 23.88 -3.22
CA ASN A 41 -0.64 24.08 -2.47
C ASN A 41 0.38 22.95 -2.71
N ILE A 42 -0.09 21.72 -2.89
CA ILE A 42 0.76 20.58 -3.29
C ILE A 42 1.29 20.79 -4.71
N HIS A 43 0.43 21.20 -5.66
CA HIS A 43 0.83 21.51 -7.03
C HIS A 43 1.91 22.60 -7.07
N ASN A 44 1.70 23.71 -6.35
CA ASN A 44 2.67 24.80 -6.24
C ASN A 44 4.00 24.41 -5.56
N GLN A 45 4.04 23.33 -4.79
CA GLN A 45 5.28 22.80 -4.22
C GLN A 45 6.08 21.97 -5.22
N MET A 46 5.45 21.52 -6.30
CA MET A 46 6.08 20.75 -7.38
C MET A 46 6.39 21.64 -8.60
N ASP A 47 5.59 22.68 -8.85
CA ASP A 47 5.74 23.63 -9.97
C ASP A 47 6.81 24.69 -9.63
N ASP A 48 8.08 24.34 -9.82
CA ASP A 48 9.25 25.14 -9.41
C ASP A 48 9.40 26.43 -10.24
N ASP A 49 9.06 26.40 -11.53
CA ASP A 49 9.11 27.58 -12.39
C ASP A 49 7.83 28.44 -12.34
N ALA A 50 6.80 27.96 -11.64
CA ALA A 50 5.49 28.57 -11.45
C ALA A 50 4.78 28.92 -12.76
N ASN A 51 4.97 28.10 -13.81
CA ASN A 51 4.32 28.27 -15.10
C ASN A 51 2.85 27.81 -15.11
N GLY A 52 2.39 27.14 -14.05
CA GLY A 52 1.04 26.62 -13.89
C GLY A 52 0.88 25.14 -14.27
N ASN A 53 1.97 24.45 -14.62
CA ASN A 53 2.00 23.03 -14.93
C ASN A 53 3.25 22.39 -14.36
N VAL A 54 3.09 21.21 -13.78
CA VAL A 54 4.22 20.40 -13.31
C VAL A 54 4.67 19.50 -14.46
N ASP A 55 5.93 19.62 -14.85
CA ASP A 55 6.54 18.77 -15.83
C ASP A 55 7.25 17.54 -15.23
N VAL A 56 7.84 16.78 -16.15
CA VAL A 56 8.49 15.49 -15.90
C VAL A 56 9.77 15.64 -15.08
N GLU A 57 10.52 16.73 -15.27
CA GLU A 57 11.77 17.03 -14.56
C GLU A 57 11.44 17.56 -13.16
N GLU A 58 10.49 18.50 -13.07
CA GLU A 58 10.01 19.08 -11.81
C GLU A 58 9.46 18.02 -10.84
N SER A 59 8.61 17.12 -11.35
CA SER A 59 8.10 16.02 -10.54
C SER A 59 9.18 15.01 -10.14
N ASP A 60 10.19 14.73 -10.98
CA ASP A 60 11.30 13.82 -10.63
C ASP A 60 12.18 14.41 -9.53
N GLU A 61 12.45 15.72 -9.58
CA GLU A 61 13.18 16.46 -8.54
C GLU A 61 12.42 16.41 -7.21
N PHE A 62 11.14 16.78 -7.21
CA PHE A 62 10.29 16.73 -6.02
C PHE A 62 10.22 15.33 -5.38
N LEU A 63 10.10 14.27 -6.19
CA LEU A 63 10.03 12.91 -5.67
C LEU A 63 11.32 12.45 -4.98
N ARG A 64 12.47 12.92 -5.47
CA ARG A 64 13.77 12.56 -4.90
C ARG A 64 14.11 13.43 -3.69
N GLU A 65 13.84 14.72 -3.77
CA GLU A 65 14.30 15.68 -2.77
C GLU A 65 13.32 15.79 -1.58
N ASP A 66 12.02 15.96 -1.86
CA ASP A 66 11.01 16.17 -0.82
C ASP A 66 10.41 14.87 -0.30
N LEU A 67 10.08 13.92 -1.20
CA LEU A 67 9.51 12.63 -0.83
C LEU A 67 10.57 11.54 -0.54
N ASN A 68 11.85 11.81 -0.79
CA ASN A 68 12.99 10.92 -0.54
C ASN A 68 12.85 9.53 -1.19
N TYR A 69 12.27 9.45 -2.39
CA TYR A 69 12.19 8.21 -3.16
C TYR A 69 13.51 7.93 -3.88
N HIS A 70 14.15 6.80 -3.54
CA HIS A 70 15.39 6.35 -4.21
C HIS A 70 15.15 5.77 -5.62
N ASP A 71 13.91 5.43 -5.98
CA ASP A 71 13.55 4.93 -7.32
C ASP A 71 12.19 5.51 -7.76
N PRO A 72 12.18 6.71 -8.39
CA PRO A 72 10.95 7.38 -8.81
C PRO A 72 10.32 6.77 -10.06
N THR A 73 10.99 5.85 -10.76
CA THR A 73 10.59 5.41 -12.12
C THR A 73 9.18 4.81 -12.20
N ILE A 74 8.76 4.04 -11.19
CA ILE A 74 7.41 3.43 -11.13
C ILE A 74 6.33 4.50 -10.81
N LYS A 75 6.69 5.52 -10.04
CA LYS A 75 5.78 6.57 -9.60
C LYS A 75 5.59 7.65 -10.65
N HIS A 76 6.65 7.90 -11.41
CA HIS A 76 6.67 8.81 -12.55
C HIS A 76 5.68 8.40 -13.66
N SER A 77 5.61 7.11 -14.00
CA SER A 77 4.61 6.61 -14.94
C SER A 77 3.17 6.70 -14.42
N THR A 78 2.98 6.65 -13.09
CA THR A 78 1.66 6.77 -12.48
C THR A 78 1.18 8.21 -12.43
N PHE A 79 2.09 9.16 -12.21
CA PHE A 79 1.77 10.59 -12.10
C PHE A 79 1.52 11.26 -13.46
N HIS A 80 2.40 11.01 -14.44
CA HIS A 80 2.29 11.61 -15.77
C HIS A 80 1.48 10.74 -16.75
N GLY A 81 1.57 9.41 -16.68
CA GLY A 81 0.91 8.54 -17.66
C GLY A 81 1.31 8.88 -19.11
N GLU A 82 0.37 9.39 -19.89
CA GLU A 82 0.60 9.91 -21.26
C GLU A 82 0.81 11.43 -21.32
N ASP A 83 0.47 12.16 -20.24
CA ASP A 83 0.48 13.62 -20.17
C ASP A 83 1.80 14.13 -19.56
N LYS A 84 2.51 14.98 -20.32
CA LYS A 84 3.82 15.51 -19.91
C LYS A 84 3.75 16.73 -18.99
N LEU A 85 2.57 17.31 -18.83
CA LEU A 85 2.32 18.53 -18.08
C LEU A 85 1.07 18.30 -17.24
N ILE A 86 1.18 18.45 -15.93
CA ILE A 86 0.06 18.26 -14.98
C ILE A 86 -0.36 19.62 -14.45
N SER A 87 -1.58 20.05 -14.79
CA SER A 87 -2.17 21.27 -14.24
C SER A 87 -2.80 21.01 -12.86
N VAL A 88 -3.15 22.08 -12.14
CA VAL A 88 -3.92 21.99 -10.88
C VAL A 88 -5.24 21.24 -11.09
N GLU A 89 -5.89 21.45 -12.24
CA GLU A 89 -7.14 20.79 -12.59
C GLU A 89 -6.96 19.28 -12.79
N ASP A 90 -5.87 18.87 -13.43
CA ASP A 90 -5.57 17.44 -13.65
C ASP A 90 -5.25 16.75 -12.33
N LEU A 91 -4.48 17.41 -11.45
CA LEU A 91 -4.18 16.90 -10.12
C LEU A 91 -5.46 16.74 -9.28
N TRP A 92 -6.35 17.73 -9.31
CA TRP A 92 -7.64 17.65 -8.62
C TRP A 92 -8.51 16.50 -9.14
N LYS A 93 -8.62 16.35 -10.46
CA LYS A 93 -9.40 15.27 -11.07
C LYS A 93 -8.81 13.89 -10.76
N SER A 94 -7.48 13.76 -10.82
CA SER A 94 -6.77 12.52 -10.49
C SER A 94 -7.01 12.13 -9.02
N TRP A 95 -6.88 13.10 -8.11
CA TRP A 95 -7.20 12.92 -6.69
C TRP A 95 -8.65 12.46 -6.48
N LYS A 96 -9.62 13.14 -7.09
CA LYS A 96 -11.05 12.82 -6.95
C LYS A 96 -11.42 11.46 -7.55
N ALA A 97 -10.71 11.03 -8.61
CA ALA A 97 -10.88 9.72 -9.23
C ALA A 97 -10.23 8.59 -8.42
N SER A 98 -9.31 8.91 -7.51
CA SER A 98 -8.65 7.94 -6.64
C SER A 98 -9.62 7.29 -5.66
N GLU A 99 -9.39 6.02 -5.33
CA GLU A 99 -10.13 5.30 -4.29
C GLU A 99 -10.06 6.03 -2.93
N VAL A 100 -8.96 6.74 -2.68
CA VAL A 100 -8.70 7.48 -1.45
C VAL A 100 -9.74 8.58 -1.22
N TYR A 101 -10.25 9.22 -2.28
CA TYR A 101 -11.27 10.27 -2.14
C TYR A 101 -12.51 9.73 -1.42
N ASN A 102 -12.90 8.48 -1.70
CA ASN A 102 -14.08 7.82 -1.14
C ASN A 102 -13.83 7.13 0.20
N TRP A 103 -12.66 7.29 0.82
CA TRP A 103 -12.37 6.61 2.08
C TRP A 103 -13.25 7.06 3.24
N THR A 104 -13.74 6.09 4.01
CA THR A 104 -14.41 6.34 5.27
C THR A 104 -13.42 6.69 6.38
N VAL A 105 -13.95 7.15 7.52
CA VAL A 105 -13.14 7.42 8.72
C VAL A 105 -12.38 6.17 9.15
N GLU A 106 -13.00 4.99 9.07
CA GLU A 106 -12.36 3.71 9.42
C GLU A 106 -11.19 3.38 8.50
N GLU A 107 -11.32 3.63 7.20
CA GLU A 107 -10.26 3.38 6.23
C GLU A 107 -9.07 4.32 6.43
N VAL A 108 -9.33 5.61 6.69
CA VAL A 108 -8.28 6.59 7.03
C VAL A 108 -7.59 6.21 8.34
N VAL A 109 -8.33 5.75 9.35
CA VAL A 109 -7.74 5.29 10.62
C VAL A 109 -6.89 4.04 10.40
N GLN A 110 -7.37 3.08 9.59
CA GLN A 110 -6.60 1.89 9.27
C GLN A 110 -5.31 2.24 8.53
N TRP A 111 -5.36 3.19 7.60
CA TRP A 111 -4.21 3.75 6.91
C TRP A 111 -3.21 4.40 7.90
N LEU A 112 -3.70 5.19 8.86
CA LEU A 112 -2.89 5.81 9.90
C LEU A 112 -2.15 4.77 10.76
N ILE A 113 -2.83 3.68 11.14
CA ILE A 113 -2.26 2.63 11.98
C ILE A 113 -1.27 1.76 11.20
N THR A 114 -1.63 1.35 9.98
CA THR A 114 -0.88 0.32 9.24
C THR A 114 0.19 0.87 8.31
N TYR A 115 -0.06 2.02 7.67
CA TYR A 115 0.85 2.61 6.69
C TYR A 115 1.67 3.76 7.26
N VAL A 116 1.05 4.61 8.07
CA VAL A 116 1.76 5.71 8.76
C VAL A 116 2.40 5.22 10.06
N GLU A 117 1.89 4.12 10.64
CA GLU A 117 2.37 3.52 11.90
C GLU A 117 2.27 4.50 13.08
N LEU A 118 1.17 5.25 13.15
CA LEU A 118 0.91 6.21 14.23
C LEU A 118 -0.42 5.91 14.96
N PRO A 119 -0.57 4.73 15.59
CA PRO A 119 -1.81 4.33 16.23
C PRO A 119 -2.25 5.27 17.37
N GLN A 120 -1.30 5.99 18.00
CA GLN A 120 -1.63 6.89 19.11
C GLN A 120 -2.55 8.07 18.73
N TYR A 121 -2.71 8.39 17.44
CA TYR A 121 -3.60 9.47 16.99
C TYR A 121 -4.97 8.98 16.49
N GLU A 122 -5.24 7.67 16.55
CA GLU A 122 -6.51 7.07 16.11
C GLU A 122 -7.73 7.79 16.70
N GLU A 123 -7.78 7.95 18.02
CA GLU A 123 -8.93 8.58 18.68
C GLU A 123 -9.17 10.01 18.19
N THR A 124 -8.11 10.72 17.84
CA THR A 124 -8.20 12.09 17.35
C THR A 124 -8.75 12.12 15.93
N PHE A 125 -8.29 11.22 15.06
CA PHE A 125 -8.81 11.07 13.70
C PHE A 125 -10.30 10.69 13.71
N ARG A 126 -10.69 9.76 14.57
CA ARG A 126 -12.10 9.39 14.76
C ARG A 126 -12.95 10.55 15.29
N LYS A 127 -12.44 11.27 16.29
CA LYS A 127 -13.15 12.40 16.90
C LYS A 127 -13.37 13.55 15.92
N LEU A 128 -12.40 13.81 15.06
CA LEU A 128 -12.47 14.83 14.01
C LEU A 128 -13.21 14.35 12.75
N GLN A 129 -13.64 13.08 12.70
CA GLN A 129 -14.35 12.48 11.56
C GLN A 129 -13.60 12.68 10.24
N LEU A 130 -12.27 12.46 10.26
CA LEU A 130 -11.44 12.66 9.08
C LEU A 130 -11.70 11.55 8.06
N THR A 131 -12.30 11.92 6.93
CA THR A 131 -12.55 11.06 5.77
C THR A 131 -11.46 11.25 4.71
N GLY A 132 -11.54 10.46 3.64
CA GLY A 132 -10.68 10.57 2.46
C GLY A 132 -10.57 12.00 1.92
N HIS A 133 -11.65 12.77 1.97
CA HIS A 133 -11.71 14.15 1.48
C HIS A 133 -10.70 15.07 2.20
N ALA A 134 -10.33 14.76 3.45
CA ALA A 134 -9.38 15.55 4.23
C ALA A 134 -7.90 15.19 3.94
N MET A 135 -7.61 14.17 3.15
CA MET A 135 -6.24 13.70 2.92
C MET A 135 -5.31 14.77 2.30
N PRO A 136 -5.72 15.59 1.31
CA PRO A 136 -4.90 16.70 0.84
C PRO A 136 -4.56 17.69 1.96
N ARG A 137 -5.51 17.95 2.86
CA ARG A 137 -5.31 18.84 4.01
C ARG A 137 -4.30 18.28 5.02
N LEU A 138 -4.13 16.96 5.08
CA LEU A 138 -3.12 16.27 5.89
C LEU A 138 -1.73 16.25 5.22
N ALA A 139 -1.67 16.40 3.88
CA ALA A 139 -0.44 16.40 3.09
C ALA A 139 0.29 17.75 3.06
N ILE A 140 -0.34 18.82 3.53
CA ILE A 140 0.25 20.15 3.60
C ILE A 140 0.68 20.53 5.02
N THR A 141 1.72 21.35 5.13
CA THR A 141 2.27 21.87 6.40
C THR A 141 1.38 22.95 7.01
N ASN A 142 0.10 22.65 7.28
CA ASN A 142 -0.77 23.58 8.00
C ASN A 142 -0.63 23.40 9.51
N ALA A 143 0.16 24.28 10.13
CA ALA A 143 0.43 24.28 11.57
C ALA A 143 -0.86 24.25 12.43
N THR A 144 -1.96 24.80 11.93
CA THR A 144 -3.28 24.82 12.58
C THR A 144 -3.93 23.43 12.62
N MET A 145 -3.89 22.67 11.53
CA MET A 145 -4.45 21.31 11.44
C MET A 145 -3.61 20.30 12.24
N THR A 146 -2.29 20.30 12.05
CA THR A 146 -1.42 19.32 12.69
C THR A 146 -1.08 19.66 14.15
N GLY A 147 -1.00 20.95 14.48
CA GLY A 147 -0.65 21.44 15.82
C GLY A 147 -1.85 21.62 16.75
N ALA A 148 -2.89 22.34 16.35
CA ALA A 148 -4.02 22.67 17.23
C ALA A 148 -5.10 21.58 17.24
N LEU A 149 -5.38 20.96 16.09
CA LEU A 149 -6.46 19.97 15.94
C LEU A 149 -5.98 18.54 16.22
N LEU A 150 -4.87 18.11 15.61
CA LEU A 150 -4.33 16.75 15.81
C LEU A 150 -3.47 16.58 17.07
N LYS A 151 -3.13 17.68 17.75
CA LYS A 151 -2.24 17.70 18.94
C LYS A 151 -0.91 16.97 18.73
N MET A 152 -0.41 16.92 17.49
CA MET A 152 0.85 16.28 17.16
C MET A 152 2.00 17.22 17.51
N THR A 153 2.46 17.17 18.76
CA THR A 153 3.56 18.02 19.24
C THR A 153 4.90 17.64 18.60
N ASP A 154 5.11 16.35 18.35
CA ASP A 154 6.33 15.84 17.72
C ASP A 154 6.43 16.25 16.26
N ARG A 155 7.56 16.85 15.88
CA ARG A 155 7.87 17.22 14.49
C ARG A 155 8.03 15.98 13.60
N SER A 156 8.58 14.89 14.15
CA SER A 156 8.83 13.66 13.40
C SER A 156 7.53 13.00 12.93
N HIS A 157 6.53 12.90 13.82
CA HIS A 157 5.22 12.35 13.48
C HIS A 157 4.47 13.22 12.47
N ARG A 158 4.59 14.54 12.57
CA ARG A 158 3.99 15.47 11.62
C ARG A 158 4.57 15.30 10.22
N GLN A 159 5.90 15.28 10.12
CA GLN A 159 6.58 15.08 8.84
C GLN A 159 6.27 13.69 8.26
N LYS A 160 6.25 12.64 9.09
CA LYS A 160 5.89 11.29 8.64
C LYS A 160 4.46 11.24 8.10
N LEU A 161 3.49 11.81 8.83
CA LEU A 161 2.10 11.88 8.41
C LEU A 161 1.97 12.65 7.10
N GLN A 162 2.62 13.81 7.00
CA GLN A 162 2.59 14.66 5.82
C GLN A 162 3.13 13.94 4.59
N LEU A 163 4.34 13.38 4.66
CA LEU A 163 4.95 12.65 3.55
C LEU A 163 4.10 11.46 3.11
N LYS A 164 3.52 10.73 4.07
CA LYS A 164 2.63 9.59 3.77
C LYS A 164 1.28 10.03 3.19
N ALA A 165 0.72 11.15 3.65
CA ALA A 165 -0.52 11.70 3.12
C ALA A 165 -0.31 12.22 1.70
N LEU A 166 0.77 12.95 1.47
CA LEU A 166 1.18 13.43 0.15
C LEU A 166 1.35 12.27 -0.82
N ASP A 167 2.06 11.23 -0.41
CA ASP A 167 2.19 9.98 -1.17
C ASP A 167 0.83 9.35 -1.52
N THR A 168 -0.10 9.34 -0.58
CA THR A 168 -1.43 8.75 -0.75
C THR A 168 -2.31 9.59 -1.68
N VAL A 169 -2.17 10.91 -1.65
CA VAL A 169 -2.90 11.84 -2.53
C VAL A 169 -2.39 11.75 -3.96
N LEU A 170 -1.06 11.72 -4.16
CA LEU A 170 -0.44 11.68 -5.47
C LEU A 170 -0.55 10.31 -6.16
N PHE A 171 -0.48 9.22 -5.39
CA PHE A 171 -0.36 7.86 -5.94
C PHE A 171 -1.51 6.92 -5.57
N GLY A 172 -2.46 7.39 -4.77
CA GLY A 172 -3.59 6.60 -4.32
C GLY A 172 -3.28 5.70 -3.13
N PRO A 173 -4.15 4.71 -2.84
CA PRO A 173 -4.08 3.93 -1.62
C PRO A 173 -2.79 3.09 -1.59
N PRO A 174 -2.10 3.00 -0.44
CA PRO A 174 -0.89 2.19 -0.37
C PRO A 174 -1.24 0.72 -0.63
N LEU A 175 -0.42 0.03 -1.42
CA LEU A 175 -0.65 -1.36 -1.83
C LEU A 175 -0.84 -2.35 -0.65
N LEU A 176 -0.48 -1.94 0.57
CA LEU A 176 -0.69 -2.69 1.82
C LEU A 176 -2.14 -2.69 2.32
N THR A 177 -3.01 -1.73 1.95
CA THR A 177 -4.45 -1.77 2.35
C THR A 177 -5.21 -2.87 1.61
N ARG A 178 -4.65 -3.37 0.51
CA ARG A 178 -5.01 -4.68 -0.04
C ARG A 178 -4.40 -5.76 0.86
N HIS A 179 -5.06 -6.04 1.99
CA HIS A 179 -5.01 -7.37 2.58
C HIS A 179 -5.50 -8.35 1.51
N ASN A 180 -4.55 -8.80 0.69
CA ASN A 180 -4.78 -9.76 -0.36
C ASN A 180 -5.07 -11.09 0.35
N HIS A 181 -6.33 -11.37 0.66
CA HIS A 181 -6.77 -12.70 1.07
C HIS A 181 -6.18 -13.78 0.15
N LEU A 182 -5.91 -13.46 -1.13
CA LEU A 182 -5.14 -14.28 -2.06
C LEU A 182 -3.70 -14.56 -1.62
N LYS A 183 -2.93 -13.56 -1.16
CA LYS A 183 -1.56 -13.74 -0.68
C LYS A 183 -1.55 -14.56 0.62
N ASP A 184 -2.46 -14.24 1.54
CA ASP A 184 -2.56 -14.98 2.81
C ASP A 184 -3.08 -16.40 2.58
N PHE A 185 -4.00 -16.60 1.64
CA PHE A 185 -4.48 -17.92 1.22
C PHE A 185 -3.37 -18.73 0.53
N MET A 186 -2.59 -18.13 -0.37
CA MET A 186 -1.45 -18.79 -1.01
C MET A 186 -0.38 -19.16 0.01
N LEU A 187 -0.15 -18.31 1.02
CA LEU A 187 0.76 -18.60 2.12
C LEU A 187 0.26 -19.78 2.96
N VAL A 188 -1.02 -19.79 3.34
CA VAL A 188 -1.64 -20.92 4.06
C VAL A 188 -1.59 -22.21 3.24
N VAL A 189 -1.93 -22.15 1.94
CA VAL A 189 -1.85 -23.29 1.03
C VAL A 189 -0.42 -23.82 0.92
N SER A 190 0.58 -22.94 0.86
CA SER A 190 1.99 -23.35 0.81
C SER A 190 2.43 -24.10 2.08
N ILE A 191 1.95 -23.65 3.25
CA ILE A 191 2.22 -24.32 4.53
C ILE A 191 1.52 -25.68 4.59
N VAL A 192 0.27 -25.77 4.14
CA VAL A 192 -0.50 -27.03 4.11
C VAL A 192 0.15 -28.04 3.16
N ILE A 193 0.63 -27.61 1.99
CA ILE A 193 1.37 -28.47 1.07
C ILE A 193 2.70 -28.93 1.68
N GLY A 194 3.44 -28.02 2.33
CA GLY A 194 4.69 -28.34 3.00
C GLY A 194 4.53 -29.36 4.13
N VAL A 195 3.56 -29.13 5.02
CA VAL A 195 3.25 -30.05 6.14
C VAL A 195 2.67 -31.36 5.62
N GLY A 196 1.78 -31.31 4.63
CA GLY A 196 1.21 -32.49 3.99
C GLY A 196 2.26 -33.34 3.27
N GLY A 197 3.21 -32.71 2.58
CA GLY A 197 4.34 -33.37 1.92
C GLY A 197 5.30 -34.01 2.92
N CYS A 198 5.65 -33.28 3.99
CA CYS A 198 6.47 -33.82 5.08
C CYS A 198 5.79 -34.98 5.82
N TRP A 199 4.48 -34.89 6.06
CA TRP A 199 3.68 -35.96 6.67
C TRP A 199 3.58 -37.18 5.76
N PHE A 200 3.33 -36.98 4.47
CA PHE A 200 3.26 -38.06 3.48
C PHE A 200 4.61 -38.77 3.32
N ALA A 201 5.72 -38.02 3.25
CA ALA A 201 7.06 -38.59 3.26
C ALA A 201 7.35 -39.35 4.55
N TYR A 202 6.92 -38.84 5.71
CA TYR A 202 7.02 -39.54 6.99
C TYR A 202 6.20 -40.85 7.01
N ILE A 203 4.98 -40.84 6.45
CA ILE A 203 4.14 -42.04 6.33
C ILE A 203 4.77 -43.07 5.38
N GLN A 204 5.32 -42.62 4.25
CA GLN A 204 5.95 -43.48 3.26
C GLN A 204 7.29 -44.03 3.77
N ASN A 205 8.02 -43.24 4.55
CA ASN A 205 9.21 -43.68 5.29
C ASN A 205 8.85 -44.74 6.35
N ARG A 206 7.67 -44.64 6.98
CA ARG A 206 7.16 -45.66 7.90
C ARG A 206 6.67 -46.92 7.17
N TYR A 207 6.02 -46.77 6.02
CA TYR A 207 5.56 -47.87 5.15
C TYR A 207 6.71 -48.59 4.43
N SER A 208 7.78 -47.88 4.07
CA SER A 208 9.00 -48.45 3.49
C SER A 208 9.67 -49.45 4.44
N LYS A 209 9.59 -49.21 5.76
CA LYS A 209 10.05 -50.18 6.78
C LYS A 209 9.24 -51.48 6.78
N GLU A 210 7.98 -51.48 6.32
CA GLU A 210 7.19 -52.71 6.16
C GLU A 210 7.47 -53.43 4.84
N HIS A 211 7.82 -52.71 3.77
CA HIS A 211 8.24 -53.31 2.50
C HIS A 211 9.65 -53.91 2.52
N MET A 212 10.56 -53.42 3.37
CA MET A 212 11.86 -54.07 3.59
C MET A 212 11.76 -55.41 4.34
N LYS A 213 10.75 -55.59 5.21
CA LYS A 213 10.49 -56.89 5.86
C LYS A 213 10.04 -57.97 4.89
N LYS A 214 9.42 -57.58 3.76
CA LYS A 214 9.02 -58.51 2.69
C LYS A 214 10.20 -58.84 1.76
N MET A 215 11.07 -57.87 1.45
CA MET A 215 12.28 -58.10 0.63
C MET A 215 13.37 -58.95 1.31
N MET A 216 13.41 -59.04 2.64
CA MET A 216 14.34 -59.94 3.32
C MET A 216 13.86 -61.41 3.24
N LYS A 217 12.55 -61.64 3.09
CA LYS A 217 11.96 -62.99 3.03
C LYS A 217 12.15 -63.67 1.68
N ASP A 218 12.19 -62.91 0.59
CA ASP A 218 12.47 -63.44 -0.75
C ASP A 218 13.97 -63.76 -0.97
N LEU A 219 14.88 -63.20 -0.16
CA LEU A 219 16.30 -63.53 -0.18
C LEU A 219 16.61 -64.90 0.49
N GLU A 220 15.89 -65.28 1.54
CA GLU A 220 15.99 -66.65 2.11
C GLU A 220 15.30 -67.69 1.21
N GLY A 221 14.27 -67.30 0.46
CA GLY A 221 13.58 -68.15 -0.51
C GLY A 221 14.45 -68.52 -1.71
N LEU A 222 15.18 -67.55 -2.29
CA LEU A 222 16.09 -67.81 -3.42
C LEU A 222 17.33 -68.61 -3.02
N HIS A 223 17.90 -68.41 -1.82
CA HIS A 223 19.06 -69.19 -1.37
C HIS A 223 18.73 -70.68 -1.14
N ARG A 224 17.49 -70.97 -0.72
CA ARG A 224 17.00 -72.33 -0.51
C ARG A 224 16.63 -73.05 -1.82
N ALA A 225 16.28 -72.31 -2.87
CA ALA A 225 16.05 -72.83 -4.21
C ALA A 225 17.37 -73.07 -4.98
N GLU A 226 18.41 -72.27 -4.71
CA GLU A 226 19.76 -72.49 -5.27
C GLU A 226 20.41 -73.75 -4.69
N GLN A 227 20.26 -74.01 -3.38
CA GLN A 227 20.79 -75.23 -2.75
C GLN A 227 20.08 -76.51 -3.21
N SER A 228 18.77 -76.48 -3.51
CA SER A 228 18.07 -77.67 -4.02
C SER A 228 18.38 -77.98 -5.49
N LEU A 229 18.73 -76.97 -6.28
CA LEU A 229 19.21 -77.13 -7.65
C LEU A 229 20.61 -77.77 -7.69
N HIS A 230 21.48 -77.41 -6.74
CA HIS A 230 22.81 -78.03 -6.62
C HIS A 230 22.76 -79.50 -6.17
N ASP A 231 21.89 -79.87 -5.22
CA ASP A 231 21.75 -81.26 -4.73
C ASP A 231 21.15 -82.20 -5.80
N LEU A 232 20.32 -81.67 -6.70
CA LEU A 232 19.81 -82.43 -7.86
C LEU A 232 20.90 -82.64 -8.94
N GLN A 233 21.82 -81.69 -9.11
CA GLN A 233 22.93 -81.83 -10.05
C GLN A 233 23.98 -82.84 -9.56
N GLU A 234 24.24 -82.92 -8.24
CA GLU A 234 25.17 -83.89 -7.67
C GLU A 234 24.66 -85.34 -7.75
N ARG A 235 23.33 -85.55 -7.73
CA ARG A 235 22.71 -86.87 -7.88
C ARG A 235 22.61 -87.37 -9.32
N LEU A 236 22.81 -86.50 -10.31
CA LEU A 236 22.87 -86.89 -11.73
C LEU A 236 24.30 -87.22 -12.21
N GLN A 237 25.32 -86.92 -11.42
CA GLN A 237 26.72 -87.24 -11.70
C GLN A 237 27.27 -88.45 -10.94
N LYS A 238 26.40 -89.24 -10.29
CA LYS A 238 26.74 -90.53 -9.67
C LYS A 238 25.88 -91.64 -10.26
#